data_AF-A0A925F403-F1
#
_entry.id   AF-A0A925F403-F1
#
_cell.length_a   1.000
_cell.length_b   1.000
_cell.length_c   1.000
_cell.angle_alpha   90.00
_cell.angle_beta   90.00
_cell.angle_gamma   90.00
#
_symmetry.space_group_name_H-M   'P 1'
#
loop_
_entity.id
_entity.type
_entity.pdbx_description
1 polymer ?
#
loop_
_entity_poly.entity_id
_entity_poly.type
_entity_poly.pdbx_seq_one_letter_code
_entity_poly.pdbx_strand_id
1 'polypeptide(L)'
;MIRKGASPPPDSYLSIVVVGELKAFALKRHWGLIKRQQLDQLLTTLPILDLDTRITDVYATVDAYSQGLLFEDPLPPGISARNMGKNDLWIAATAFHFDLELQTTDNDFDHLLAIGLKLNKIGFPR
;
A
#
# COMPACT_ATOMS: atom_id res chain seq x y z
N MET A 1 -10.60 -22.85 -3.03
CA MET A 1 -9.71 -23.19 -1.91
C MET A 1 -9.50 -21.93 -1.07
N ILE A 2 -10.35 -21.72 -0.05
CA ILE A 2 -10.20 -20.60 0.90
C ILE A 2 -9.29 -21.13 2.00
N ARG A 3 -8.03 -20.73 2.02
CA ARG A 3 -7.09 -21.14 3.07
C ARG A 3 -7.38 -20.30 4.32
N LYS A 4 -7.55 -21.00 5.47
CA LYS A 4 -7.27 -20.46 6.81
C LYS A 4 -5.84 -19.89 6.75
N GLY A 5 -5.55 -18.63 7.00
CA GLY A 5 -6.07 -17.80 8.08
C GLY A 5 -4.88 -17.43 8.95
N ALA A 6 -3.88 -16.77 8.35
CA ALA A 6 -2.97 -15.98 9.16
C ALA A 6 -3.76 -14.74 9.55
N SER A 7 -4.07 -14.60 10.83
CA SER A 7 -4.57 -13.32 11.33
C SER A 7 -3.53 -12.26 11.00
N PRO A 8 -3.95 -11.07 10.57
CA PRO A 8 -3.02 -9.96 10.41
C PRO A 8 -2.29 -9.73 11.76
N PRO A 9 -1.02 -9.29 11.75
CA PRO A 9 -0.28 -9.01 12.97
C PRO A 9 -1.09 -8.14 13.95
N PRO A 10 -0.85 -8.25 15.27
CA PRO A 10 -1.34 -7.27 16.22
C PRO A 10 -1.04 -5.85 15.70
N ASP A 11 -1.99 -4.92 15.86
CA ASP A 11 -1.87 -3.53 15.38
C ASP A 11 -1.75 -3.40 13.85
N SER A 12 -2.51 -4.21 13.10
CA SER A 12 -2.65 -4.04 11.65
C SER A 12 -3.69 -2.98 11.28
N TYR A 13 -3.41 -2.24 10.22
CA TYR A 13 -4.25 -1.15 9.73
C TYR A 13 -4.55 -1.32 8.23
N LEU A 14 -5.64 -0.70 7.77
CA LEU A 14 -5.94 -0.58 6.35
C LEU A 14 -5.84 0.88 5.91
N SER A 15 -5.08 1.17 4.87
CA SER A 15 -5.18 2.48 4.21
C SER A 15 -6.56 2.63 3.56
N ILE A 16 -7.17 3.81 3.69
CA ILE A 16 -8.42 4.16 3.00
C ILE A 16 -8.30 4.01 1.47
N VAL A 17 -7.09 4.13 0.91
CA VAL A 17 -6.83 3.92 -0.52
C VAL A 17 -7.04 2.46 -0.90
N VAL A 18 -6.51 1.51 -0.11
CA VAL A 18 -6.74 0.06 -0.30
C VAL A 18 -8.22 -0.27 -0.18
N VAL A 19 -8.92 0.33 0.79
CA VAL A 19 -10.38 0.19 0.94
C VAL A 19 -11.11 0.61 -0.34
N GLY A 20 -10.72 1.77 -0.90
CA GLY A 20 -11.25 2.27 -2.17
C GLY A 20 -10.96 1.33 -3.35
N GLU A 21 -9.72 0.83 -3.46
CA GLU A 21 -9.32 -0.10 -4.53
C GLU A 21 -10.08 -1.42 -4.48
N LEU A 22 -10.27 -2.00 -3.29
CA LEU A 22 -11.04 -3.23 -3.11
C LEU A 22 -12.51 -3.05 -3.50
N LYS A 23 -13.12 -1.92 -3.11
CA LYS A 23 -14.50 -1.57 -3.51
C LYS A 23 -14.61 -1.38 -5.02
N ALA A 24 -13.67 -0.65 -5.63
CA ALA A 24 -13.63 -0.45 -7.07
C ALA A 24 -13.44 -1.78 -7.81
N PHE A 25 -12.58 -2.66 -7.31
CA PHE A 25 -12.39 -4.01 -7.86
C PHE A 25 -13.68 -4.83 -7.81
N ALA A 26 -14.38 -4.83 -6.67
CA ALA A 26 -15.66 -5.52 -6.54
C ALA A 26 -16.71 -5.02 -7.55
N LEU A 27 -16.77 -3.72 -7.78
CA LEU A 27 -17.67 -3.12 -8.79
C LEU A 27 -17.27 -3.51 -10.21
N LYS A 28 -15.99 -3.38 -10.58
CA LYS A 28 -15.46 -3.76 -11.90
C LYS A 28 -15.66 -5.25 -12.21
N ARG A 29 -15.68 -6.11 -11.19
CA ARG A 29 -15.95 -7.54 -11.31
C ARG A 29 -17.44 -7.90 -11.17
N HIS A 30 -18.33 -6.91 -11.16
CA HIS A 30 -19.78 -7.07 -11.05
C HIS A 30 -20.22 -7.94 -9.86
N TRP A 31 -19.58 -7.77 -8.70
CA TRP A 31 -19.97 -8.52 -7.50
C TRP A 31 -21.39 -8.15 -7.05
N GLY A 32 -22.22 -9.18 -6.86
CA GLY A 32 -23.57 -9.03 -6.31
C GLY A 32 -23.58 -8.48 -4.88
N LEU A 33 -24.77 -8.07 -4.42
CA LEU A 33 -24.95 -7.39 -3.13
C LEU A 33 -24.35 -8.17 -1.95
N ILE A 34 -24.61 -9.48 -1.87
CA ILE A 34 -24.14 -10.35 -0.79
C ILE A 34 -22.61 -10.31 -0.67
N LYS A 35 -21.90 -10.43 -1.80
CA LYS A 35 -20.44 -10.47 -1.81
C LYS A 35 -19.82 -9.11 -1.46
N ARG A 36 -20.49 -8.01 -1.84
CA ARG A 36 -20.07 -6.66 -1.45
C ARG A 36 -20.28 -6.40 0.04
N GLN A 37 -21.40 -6.84 0.61
CA GLN A 37 -21.64 -6.76 2.06
C GLN A 37 -20.63 -7.56 2.87
N GLN A 38 -20.25 -8.75 2.38
CA GLN A 38 -19.17 -9.54 3.00
C GLN A 38 -17.82 -8.82 2.96
N LEU A 39 -17.51 -8.14 1.84
CA LEU A 39 -16.31 -7.30 1.74
C LEU A 39 -16.39 -6.15 2.76
N ASP A 40 -17.50 -5.43 2.84
CA ASP A 40 -17.66 -4.32 3.79
C ASP A 40 -17.51 -4.81 5.24
N GLN A 41 -18.08 -5.96 5.59
CA GLN A 41 -17.87 -6.57 6.91
C GLN A 41 -16.40 -6.91 7.17
N LEU A 42 -15.69 -7.48 6.19
CA LEU A 42 -14.27 -7.77 6.33
C LEU A 42 -13.45 -6.49 6.55
N LEU A 43 -13.76 -5.41 5.82
CA LEU A 43 -13.06 -4.14 5.93
C LEU A 43 -13.26 -3.49 7.32
N THR A 44 -14.36 -3.79 8.02
CA THR A 44 -14.57 -3.32 9.41
C THR A 44 -13.76 -4.08 10.46
N THR A 45 -13.02 -5.14 10.08
CA THR A 45 -12.22 -5.93 11.04
C THR A 45 -10.90 -5.27 11.42
N LEU A 46 -10.45 -4.28 10.66
CA LEU A 46 -9.21 -3.55 10.92
C LEU A 46 -9.48 -2.04 11.00
N PRO A 47 -8.78 -1.30 11.87
CA PRO A 47 -8.83 0.16 11.86
C PRO A 47 -8.38 0.71 10.49
N ILE A 48 -9.10 1.71 10.00
CA ILE A 48 -8.79 2.37 8.72
C ILE A 48 -8.00 3.65 9.01
N LEU A 49 -6.88 3.82 8.29
CA LEU A 49 -6.09 5.04 8.29
C LEU A 49 -6.55 5.92 7.13
N ASP A 50 -7.06 7.09 7.47
CA ASP A 50 -7.46 8.12 6.51
C ASP A 50 -6.25 8.89 5.98
N LEU A 51 -6.48 9.62 4.88
CA LEU A 51 -5.51 10.57 4.37
C LEU A 51 -5.68 11.93 5.07
N ASP A 52 -4.61 12.46 5.62
CA ASP A 52 -4.56 13.82 6.12
C ASP A 52 -3.53 14.66 5.35
N THR A 53 -3.58 15.99 5.52
CA THR A 53 -2.75 16.92 4.76
C THR A 53 -1.25 16.74 5.01
N ARG A 54 -0.82 16.17 6.13
CA ARG A 54 0.60 15.92 6.43
C ARG A 54 1.17 14.77 5.59
N ILE A 55 0.31 13.92 5.05
CA ILE A 55 0.74 12.82 4.16
C ILE A 55 1.14 13.37 2.78
N THR A 56 0.68 14.56 2.37
CA THR A 56 0.96 15.10 1.02
C THR A 56 2.45 15.34 0.78
N ASP A 57 3.17 15.79 1.81
CA ASP A 57 4.61 16.07 1.70
C ASP A 57 5.40 14.76 1.60
N VAL A 58 4.97 13.73 2.35
CA VAL A 58 5.52 12.37 2.24
C VAL A 58 5.25 11.79 0.85
N TYR A 59 4.03 11.95 0.34
CA TYR A 59 3.66 11.54 -1.01
C TYR A 59 4.55 12.20 -2.06
N ALA A 60 4.74 13.52 -2.00
CA ALA A 60 5.56 14.25 -2.96
C ALA A 60 7.01 13.75 -2.96
N THR A 61 7.55 13.48 -1.76
CA THR A 61 8.89 12.92 -1.57
C THR A 61 8.99 11.53 -2.21
N VAL A 62 8.02 10.64 -1.94
CA VAL A 62 7.99 9.27 -2.50
C VAL A 62 7.85 9.28 -4.03
N ASP A 63 7.01 10.15 -4.59
CA ASP A 63 6.85 10.29 -6.05
C ASP A 63 8.14 10.81 -6.70
N ALA A 64 8.72 11.90 -6.16
CA ALA A 64 9.97 12.47 -6.66
C ALA A 64 11.14 11.46 -6.58
N TYR A 65 11.25 10.75 -5.46
CA TYR A 65 12.26 9.69 -5.29
C TYR A 65 12.06 8.56 -6.29
N SER A 66 10.83 8.07 -6.43
CA SER A 66 10.49 6.99 -7.37
C SER A 66 10.80 7.37 -8.82
N GLN A 67 10.63 8.64 -9.18
CA GLN A 67 10.99 9.17 -10.50
C GLN A 67 12.48 9.44 -10.68
N GLY A 68 13.31 9.29 -9.63
CA GLY A 68 14.73 9.65 -9.65
C GLY A 68 14.97 11.15 -9.75
N LEU A 69 14.01 11.96 -9.31
CA LEU A 69 14.01 13.42 -9.41
C LEU A 69 14.17 14.10 -8.04
N LEU A 70 14.30 13.33 -6.96
CA LEU A 70 14.59 13.87 -5.63
C LEU A 70 16.08 14.20 -5.52
N PHE A 71 16.42 15.50 -5.56
CA PHE A 71 17.81 15.96 -5.56
C PHE A 71 18.55 15.66 -4.25
N GLU A 72 17.85 15.81 -3.12
CA GLU A 72 18.43 15.64 -1.78
C GLU A 72 18.76 14.18 -1.46
N ASP A 73 18.03 13.24 -2.09
CA ASP A 73 18.21 11.81 -1.92
C ASP A 73 18.03 11.10 -3.29
N PRO A 74 19.10 11.09 -4.11
CA PRO A 74 19.03 10.50 -5.44
C PRO A 74 18.96 8.97 -5.38
N LEU A 75 18.43 8.36 -6.43
CA LEU A 75 18.40 6.90 -6.54
C LEU A 75 19.82 6.30 -6.45
N PRO A 76 20.04 5.26 -5.64
CA PRO A 76 21.31 4.56 -5.56
C PRO A 76 21.78 4.00 -6.92
N PRO A 77 23.10 3.87 -7.14
CA PRO A 77 23.62 3.25 -8.34
C PRO A 77 23.02 1.87 -8.60
N GLY A 78 22.53 1.63 -9.82
CA GLY A 78 21.90 0.37 -10.22
C GLY A 78 20.40 0.29 -9.96
N ILE A 79 19.80 1.30 -9.33
CA ILE A 79 18.34 1.44 -9.22
C ILE A 79 17.84 2.41 -10.30
N SER A 80 16.84 1.99 -11.07
CA SER A 80 16.20 2.82 -12.09
C SER A 80 14.98 3.54 -11.56
N ALA A 81 14.67 4.70 -12.12
CA ALA A 81 13.38 5.36 -11.92
C ALA A 81 12.21 4.42 -12.26
N ARG A 82 11.11 4.56 -11.51
CA ARG A 82 9.93 3.71 -11.59
C ARG A 82 8.65 4.54 -11.59
N ASN A 83 7.79 4.24 -12.56
CA ASN A 83 6.44 4.79 -12.62
C ASN A 83 5.52 3.97 -11.72
N MET A 84 5.36 4.40 -10.47
CA MET A 84 4.41 3.79 -9.54
C MET A 84 2.98 4.20 -9.85
N GLY A 85 2.02 3.31 -9.58
CA GLY A 85 0.61 3.65 -9.59
C GLY A 85 0.32 4.76 -8.60
N LYS A 86 -0.63 5.65 -8.92
CA LYS A 86 -0.97 6.77 -8.02
C LYS A 86 -1.54 6.30 -6.69
N ASN A 87 -2.23 5.16 -6.67
CA ASN A 87 -2.69 4.53 -5.43
C ASN A 87 -1.53 3.93 -4.63
N ASP A 88 -0.57 3.28 -5.30
CA ASP A 88 0.62 2.72 -4.64
C ASP A 88 1.44 3.79 -3.94
N LEU A 89 1.59 4.97 -4.57
CA LEU A 89 2.26 6.11 -3.96
C LEU A 89 1.56 6.57 -2.68
N TRP A 90 0.23 6.66 -2.67
CA TRP A 90 -0.51 7.00 -1.45
C TRP A 90 -0.39 5.91 -0.37
N ILE A 91 -0.39 4.64 -0.75
CA ILE A 91 -0.22 3.52 0.18
C ILE A 91 1.18 3.57 0.81
N ALA A 92 2.23 3.76 0.01
CA ALA A 92 3.60 3.93 0.49
C ALA A 92 3.74 5.15 1.40
N ALA A 93 3.18 6.30 1.00
CA ALA A 93 3.19 7.52 1.80
C ALA A 93 2.45 7.35 3.13
N THR A 94 1.32 6.64 3.14
CA THR A 94 0.60 6.30 4.38
C THR A 94 1.48 5.46 5.30
N ALA A 95 2.13 4.42 4.77
CA ALA A 95 3.01 3.56 5.57
C ALA A 95 4.20 4.34 6.16
N PHE A 96 4.83 5.21 5.36
CA PHE A 96 5.89 6.11 5.82
C PHE A 96 5.42 7.06 6.93
N HIS A 97 4.29 7.73 6.73
CA HIS A 97 3.79 8.74 7.66
C HIS A 97 3.52 8.17 9.07
N PHE A 98 3.00 6.93 9.12
CA PHE A 98 2.69 6.25 10.37
C PHE A 98 3.82 5.31 10.87
N ASP A 99 4.98 5.31 10.21
CA ASP A 99 6.12 4.42 10.51
C ASP A 99 5.77 2.91 10.53
N LEU A 100 4.84 2.52 9.65
CA LEU A 100 4.29 1.16 9.57
C LEU A 100 5.03 0.29 8.56
N GLU A 101 5.07 -1.01 8.82
CA GLU A 101 5.55 -2.01 7.87
C GLU A 101 4.48 -2.34 6.82
N LEU A 102 4.77 -2.05 5.56
CA LEU A 102 3.88 -2.33 4.45
C LEU A 102 3.95 -3.81 4.05
N GLN A 103 2.80 -4.48 4.16
CA GLN A 103 2.59 -5.86 3.73
C GLN A 103 2.28 -5.88 2.22
N THR A 104 3.15 -6.47 1.40
CA THR A 104 2.96 -6.49 -0.06
C THR A 104 3.50 -7.74 -0.74
N THR A 105 2.90 -8.12 -1.87
CA THR A 105 3.45 -9.11 -2.82
C THR A 105 4.12 -8.44 -4.02
N ASP A 106 3.94 -7.13 -4.16
CA ASP A 106 4.38 -6.37 -5.33
C ASP A 106 5.81 -5.85 -5.14
N ASN A 107 6.63 -6.02 -6.17
CA ASN A 107 8.01 -5.56 -6.21
C ASN A 107 8.15 -4.08 -6.55
N ASP A 108 7.05 -3.42 -6.91
CA ASP A 108 7.05 -1.99 -7.22
C ASP A 108 7.46 -1.10 -6.04
N PHE A 109 7.38 -1.59 -4.80
CA PHE A 109 7.79 -0.86 -3.59
C PHE A 109 9.28 -1.03 -3.23
N ASP A 110 10.00 -1.97 -3.85
CA ASP A 110 11.32 -2.41 -3.36
C ASP A 110 12.37 -1.30 -3.31
N HIS A 111 12.34 -0.36 -4.26
CA HIS A 111 13.28 0.75 -4.30
C HIS A 111 13.10 1.70 -3.11
N LEU A 112 11.93 1.74 -2.49
CA LEU A 112 11.64 2.60 -1.34
C LEU A 112 12.31 2.12 -0.04
N LEU A 113 12.83 0.87 0.00
CA LEU A 113 13.64 0.40 1.12
C LEU A 113 14.87 1.31 1.35
N ALA A 114 15.43 1.85 0.27
CA ALA A 114 16.63 2.69 0.32
C ALA A 114 16.40 4.02 1.05
N ILE A 115 15.16 4.50 1.09
CA ILE A 115 14.76 5.71 1.84
C ILE A 115 13.98 5.38 3.12
N GLY A 116 14.06 4.13 3.58
CA GLY A 116 13.58 3.73 4.91
C GLY A 116 12.17 3.14 4.97
N LEU A 117 11.51 2.84 3.83
CA LEU A 117 10.23 2.13 3.90
C LEU A 117 10.45 0.75 4.52
N LYS A 118 9.63 0.37 5.48
CA LYS A 118 9.62 -0.99 6.02
C LYS A 118 8.69 -1.86 5.17
N LEU A 119 9.21 -2.94 4.59
CA LEU A 119 8.43 -3.87 3.77
C LEU A 119 8.48 -5.27 4.34
N ASN A 120 7.32 -5.94 4.39
CA ASN A 120 7.25 -7.38 4.55
C ASN A 120 6.66 -8.02 3.30
N LYS A 121 7.50 -8.83 2.64
CA LYS A 121 7.14 -9.55 1.43
C LYS A 121 6.39 -10.82 1.78
N ILE A 122 5.07 -10.78 1.60
CA ILE A 122 4.25 -11.97 1.82
C ILE A 122 4.26 -12.79 0.53
N GLY A 123 5.09 -13.81 0.47
CA GLY A 123 5.06 -14.79 -0.62
C GLY A 123 3.89 -15.76 -0.46
N PHE A 124 3.16 -16.03 -1.54
CA PHE A 124 2.37 -17.26 -1.61
C PHE A 124 3.30 -18.37 -2.11
N PRO A 125 3.48 -19.49 -1.38
CA PRO A 125 4.12 -20.66 -1.95
C PRO A 125 3.32 -21.08 -3.18
N ARG A 126 3.99 -21.12 -4.33
CA ARG A 126 3.44 -21.60 -5.60
C ARG A 126 3.00 -23.04 -5.48
#